data_AF-A0A3C1PSU3-F1
#
_entry.id   AF-A0A3C1PSU3-F1
#
_cell.length_a   1.000
_cell.length_b   1.000
_cell.length_c   1.000
_cell.angle_alpha   90.00
_cell.angle_beta   90.00
_cell.angle_gamma   90.00
#
_symmetry.space_group_name_H-M   'P 1'
#
loop_
_entity.id
_entity.type
_entity.pdbx_description
1 polymer ?
#
loop_
_entity_poly.entity_id
_entity_poly.type
_entity_poly.pdbx_seq_one_letter_code
_entity_poly.pdbx_strand_id
1 'polypeptide(L)'
;MAEIPDYLRHSIQTLYRDFLESKNLKPRLGQKQMIAEVARILARIGDKDGPPIGFIEAGTGTGKTLAYLVGAVPYAMEREMQLVISTATVSLQSQLIDKDIPELTESTDLMLSFALAKGRRRYLCPIRLEASLEAVAKGHVVYPDE
;
A
#
# COMPACT_ATOMS: atom_id res chain seq x y z
N MET A 1 -19.85 16.45 -10.04
CA MET A 1 -18.64 15.91 -9.37
C MET A 1 -19.11 15.19 -8.13
N ALA A 2 -18.83 13.89 -7.98
CA ALA A 2 -19.14 13.18 -6.75
C ALA A 2 -18.48 13.89 -5.55
N GLU A 3 -19.27 14.27 -4.57
CA GLU A 3 -18.80 14.93 -3.36
C GLU A 3 -18.37 13.87 -2.35
N ILE A 4 -17.23 14.09 -1.68
CA ILE A 4 -16.77 13.17 -0.64
C ILE A 4 -17.71 13.33 0.56
N PRO A 5 -18.41 12.26 0.99
CA PRO A 5 -19.30 12.32 2.15
C PRO A 5 -18.58 12.84 3.39
N ASP A 6 -19.28 13.61 4.23
CA ASP A 6 -18.66 14.29 5.38
C ASP A 6 -18.04 13.32 6.39
N TYR A 7 -18.68 12.17 6.62
CA TYR A 7 -18.15 11.15 7.52
C TYR A 7 -16.81 10.58 7.01
N LEU A 8 -16.69 10.36 5.69
CA LEU A 8 -15.47 9.86 5.07
C LEU A 8 -14.38 10.94 5.09
N ARG A 9 -14.74 12.19 4.83
CA ARG A 9 -13.84 13.34 4.97
C ARG A 9 -13.28 13.43 6.38
N HIS A 10 -14.13 13.28 7.39
CA HIS A 10 -13.72 13.28 8.79
C HIS A 10 -12.77 12.11 9.10
N SER A 11 -13.10 10.89 8.64
CA SER A 11 -12.23 9.71 8.80
C SER A 11 -10.84 9.92 8.20
N ILE A 12 -10.76 10.42 6.96
CA ILE A 12 -9.48 10.72 6.28
C ILE A 12 -8.68 11.79 7.05
N GLN A 13 -9.34 12.85 7.52
CA GLN A 13 -8.68 13.94 8.25
C GLN A 13 -8.17 13.47 9.62
N THR A 14 -8.95 12.68 10.32
CA THR A 14 -8.58 12.08 11.60
C THR A 14 -7.40 11.14 11.43
N LEU A 15 -7.49 10.21 10.47
CA LEU A 15 -6.40 9.30 10.14
C LEU A 15 -5.08 10.03 9.83
N TYR A 16 -5.13 11.09 9.03
CA TYR A 16 -3.94 11.87 8.70
C TYR A 16 -3.36 12.58 9.93
N ARG A 17 -4.22 13.18 10.76
CA ARG A 17 -3.81 13.92 11.96
C ARG A 17 -3.15 12.98 12.96
N ASP A 18 -3.79 11.86 13.27
CA ASP A 18 -3.33 10.91 14.27
C ASP A 18 -1.96 10.32 13.87
N PHE A 19 -1.78 9.99 12.58
CA PHE A 19 -0.48 9.57 12.05
C PHE A 19 0.61 10.65 12.18
N LEU A 20 0.28 11.92 11.91
CA LEU A 20 1.25 13.00 12.04
C LEU A 20 1.63 13.25 13.50
N GLU A 21 0.66 13.20 14.40
CA GLU A 21 0.87 13.40 15.84
C GLU A 21 1.73 12.27 16.43
N SER A 22 1.43 11.01 16.10
CA SER A 22 2.20 9.85 16.60
C SER A 22 3.69 9.90 16.20
N LYS A 23 3.98 10.43 15.01
CA LYS A 23 5.35 10.53 14.46
C LYS A 23 5.99 11.91 14.69
N ASN A 24 5.32 12.83 15.39
CA ASN A 24 5.75 14.22 15.58
C ASN A 24 6.13 14.92 14.26
N LEU A 25 5.29 14.75 13.23
CA LEU A 25 5.49 15.27 11.88
C LEU A 25 4.60 16.48 11.62
N LYS A 26 5.05 17.33 10.68
CA LYS A 26 4.26 18.47 10.21
C LYS A 26 3.57 18.15 8.88
N PRO A 27 2.32 18.61 8.68
CA PRO A 27 1.61 18.41 7.44
C PRO A 27 2.28 19.11 6.26
N ARG A 28 2.22 18.50 5.08
CA ARG A 28 2.77 19.07 3.83
C ARG A 28 1.66 19.33 2.82
N LEU A 29 1.72 20.45 2.11
CA LEU A 29 0.69 20.83 1.15
C LEU A 29 0.49 19.78 0.05
N GLY A 30 1.59 19.29 -0.55
CA GLY A 30 1.51 18.26 -1.59
C GLY A 30 0.87 16.95 -1.11
N GLN A 31 1.08 16.56 0.16
CA GLN A 31 0.40 15.40 0.74
C GLN A 31 -1.10 15.65 0.86
N LYS A 32 -1.50 16.80 1.42
CA LYS A 32 -2.91 17.17 1.55
C LYS A 32 -3.63 17.22 0.20
N GLN A 33 -2.98 17.78 -0.81
CA GLN A 33 -3.50 17.84 -2.17
C GLN A 33 -3.68 16.43 -2.75
N MET A 34 -2.67 15.56 -2.62
CA MET A 34 -2.75 14.19 -3.10
C MET A 34 -3.81 13.36 -2.36
N ILE A 35 -3.93 13.49 -1.03
CA ILE A 35 -4.98 12.85 -0.22
C ILE A 35 -6.36 13.25 -0.75
N ALA A 36 -6.59 14.55 -0.93
CA ALA A 36 -7.87 15.06 -1.43
C ALA A 36 -8.18 14.56 -2.84
N GLU A 37 -7.17 14.50 -3.71
CA GLU A 37 -7.36 14.05 -5.08
C GLU A 37 -7.65 12.55 -5.17
N VAL A 38 -6.92 11.72 -4.42
CA VAL A 38 -7.22 10.29 -4.30
C VAL A 38 -8.64 10.06 -3.81
N ALA A 39 -9.07 10.76 -2.75
CA ALA A 39 -10.42 10.62 -2.20
C ALA A 39 -11.50 11.07 -3.20
N ARG A 40 -11.26 12.15 -3.96
CA ARG A 40 -12.19 12.61 -5.02
C ARG A 40 -12.30 11.61 -6.17
N ILE A 41 -11.19 11.03 -6.60
CA ILE A 41 -11.18 10.01 -7.64
C ILE A 41 -12.01 8.81 -7.16
N LEU A 42 -11.73 8.29 -5.98
CA LEU A 42 -12.43 7.11 -5.44
C LEU A 42 -13.92 7.37 -5.18
N ALA A 43 -14.30 8.59 -4.76
CA ALA A 43 -15.70 8.96 -4.54
C ALA A 43 -16.59 8.80 -5.80
N ARG A 44 -15.99 8.79 -7.00
CA ARG A 44 -16.69 8.56 -8.27
C ARG A 44 -16.94 7.08 -8.59
N ILE A 45 -16.48 6.14 -7.77
CA ILE A 45 -16.78 4.71 -7.96
C ILE A 45 -18.30 4.51 -7.82
N GLY A 46 -18.92 4.08 -8.91
CA GLY A 46 -20.37 3.88 -9.04
C GLY A 46 -21.07 4.96 -9.87
N ASP A 47 -20.37 6.03 -10.26
CA ASP A 47 -20.92 7.05 -11.16
C ASP A 47 -21.21 6.48 -12.55
N LYS A 48 -22.22 7.03 -13.22
CA LYS A 48 -22.60 6.64 -14.60
C LYS A 48 -21.67 7.23 -15.66
N ASP A 49 -20.84 8.21 -15.28
CA ASP A 49 -19.96 8.97 -16.18
C ASP A 49 -18.66 8.24 -16.54
N GLY A 50 -18.60 6.93 -16.31
CA GLY A 50 -17.46 6.06 -16.63
C GLY A 50 -16.54 5.76 -15.44
N PRO A 51 -15.45 5.00 -15.67
CA PRO A 51 -14.57 4.55 -14.61
C PRO A 51 -13.85 5.74 -13.94
N PRO A 52 -13.68 5.71 -12.62
CA PRO A 52 -13.04 6.78 -11.85
C PRO A 52 -11.52 6.71 -11.98
N ILE A 53 -11.00 7.17 -13.12
CA ILE A 53 -9.57 7.21 -13.41
C ILE A 53 -9.05 8.62 -13.15
N GLY A 54 -7.90 8.72 -12.47
CA GLY A 54 -7.19 9.97 -12.28
C GLY A 54 -5.67 9.78 -12.28
N PHE A 55 -4.96 10.87 -12.56
CA PHE A 55 -3.50 10.89 -12.65
C PHE A 55 -2.96 11.94 -11.69
N ILE A 56 -2.01 11.55 -10.85
CA ILE A 56 -1.39 12.44 -9.88
C ILE A 56 0.12 12.35 -10.04
N GLU A 57 0.74 13.47 -10.38
CA GLU A 57 2.20 13.60 -10.38
C GLU A 57 2.67 14.03 -8.98
N ALA A 58 3.63 13.31 -8.42
CA ALA A 58 4.21 13.62 -7.12
C ALA A 58 5.73 13.41 -7.16
N GLY A 59 6.48 14.45 -6.81
CA GLY A 59 7.94 14.39 -6.71
C GLY A 59 8.45 13.40 -5.67
N THR A 60 9.74 13.06 -5.74
CA THR A 60 10.40 12.21 -4.73
C THR A 60 10.42 12.88 -3.35
N GLY A 61 10.31 12.09 -2.27
CA GLY A 61 10.35 12.61 -0.89
C GLY A 61 9.09 13.37 -0.43
N THR A 62 8.07 13.49 -1.27
CA THR A 62 6.79 14.16 -0.94
C THR A 62 5.94 13.38 0.08
N GLY A 63 6.27 12.11 0.35
CA GLY A 63 5.44 11.22 1.17
C GLY A 63 4.20 10.72 0.44
N LYS A 64 4.33 10.46 -0.87
CA LYS A 64 3.28 9.91 -1.74
C LYS A 64 2.62 8.65 -1.17
N THR A 65 3.38 7.79 -0.50
CA THR A 65 2.88 6.56 0.09
C THR A 65 1.82 6.82 1.14
N LEU A 66 2.14 7.65 2.15
CA LEU A 66 1.18 8.05 3.15
C LEU A 66 -0.05 8.71 2.52
N ALA A 67 0.15 9.57 1.53
CA ALA A 67 -0.94 10.32 0.92
C ALA A 67 -1.97 9.42 0.22
N TYR A 68 -1.55 8.44 -0.59
CA TYR A 68 -2.52 7.52 -1.20
C TYR A 68 -3.11 6.54 -0.19
N LEU A 69 -2.36 6.11 0.84
CA LEU A 69 -2.90 5.22 1.86
C LEU A 69 -4.01 5.92 2.64
N VAL A 70 -3.76 7.13 3.13
CA VAL A 70 -4.74 7.91 3.90
C VAL A 70 -5.94 8.32 3.04
N GLY A 71 -5.75 8.58 1.76
CA GLY A 71 -6.86 8.88 0.83
C GLY A 71 -7.69 7.66 0.45
N ALA A 72 -7.10 6.46 0.39
CA ALA A 72 -7.74 5.27 -0.17
C ALA A 72 -8.24 4.27 0.88
N VAL A 73 -7.54 4.10 2.00
CA VAL A 73 -7.86 3.09 3.02
C VAL A 73 -9.23 3.35 3.66
N PRO A 74 -9.56 4.57 4.15
CA PRO A 74 -10.89 4.84 4.69
C PRO A 74 -12.01 4.56 3.69
N TYR A 75 -11.78 4.89 2.41
CA TYR A 75 -12.74 4.63 1.34
C TYR A 75 -12.96 3.13 1.11
N ALA A 76 -11.87 2.37 1.03
CA ALA A 76 -11.93 0.92 0.83
C ALA A 76 -12.61 0.21 2.01
N MET A 77 -12.34 0.63 3.25
CA MET A 77 -13.00 0.06 4.43
C MET A 77 -14.50 0.35 4.43
N GLU A 78 -14.89 1.60 4.21
CA GLU A 78 -16.29 2.01 4.18
C GLU A 78 -17.11 1.28 3.11
N ARG A 79 -16.51 1.04 1.95
CA ARG A 79 -17.17 0.36 0.83
C ARG A 79 -16.98 -1.16 0.83
N GLU A 80 -16.31 -1.71 1.84
CA GLU A 80 -15.93 -3.13 1.91
C GLU A 80 -15.21 -3.62 0.64
N MET A 81 -14.34 -2.78 0.07
CA MET A 81 -13.64 -3.02 -1.18
C MET A 81 -12.18 -3.43 -0.93
N GLN A 82 -11.67 -4.31 -1.80
CA GLN A 82 -10.24 -4.62 -1.82
C GLN A 82 -9.43 -3.46 -2.45
N LEU A 83 -8.46 -2.93 -1.70
CA LEU A 83 -7.49 -1.95 -2.20
C LEU A 83 -6.25 -2.66 -2.77
N VAL A 84 -6.02 -2.52 -4.07
CA VAL A 84 -4.83 -3.06 -4.74
C VAL A 84 -3.83 -1.94 -5.00
N ILE A 85 -2.63 -2.04 -4.42
CA ILE A 85 -1.53 -1.11 -4.66
C ILE A 85 -0.47 -1.82 -5.50
N SER A 86 -0.22 -1.30 -6.70
CA SER A 86 0.80 -1.81 -7.62
C SER A 86 2.02 -0.89 -7.64
N THR A 87 3.21 -1.46 -7.55
CA THR A 87 4.48 -0.72 -7.59
C THR A 87 5.50 -1.42 -8.49
N ALA A 88 6.50 -0.65 -8.95
CA ALA A 88 7.43 -1.08 -9.98
C ALA A 88 8.37 -2.23 -9.58
N THR A 89 8.72 -2.36 -8.30
CA THR A 89 9.74 -3.33 -7.86
C THR A 89 9.33 -4.06 -6.59
N VAL A 90 9.85 -5.28 -6.41
CA VAL A 90 9.63 -6.09 -5.19
C VAL A 90 10.11 -5.35 -3.94
N SER A 91 11.17 -4.54 -4.04
CA SER A 91 11.67 -3.74 -2.91
C SER A 91 10.66 -2.67 -2.48
N LEU A 92 10.01 -1.97 -3.42
CA LEU A 92 8.95 -1.01 -3.09
C LEU A 92 7.72 -1.70 -2.49
N GLN A 93 7.39 -2.91 -2.96
CA GLN A 93 6.31 -3.70 -2.37
C GLN A 93 6.63 -4.15 -0.93
N SER A 94 7.87 -4.58 -0.68
CA SER A 94 8.33 -4.91 0.66
C SER A 94 8.33 -3.69 1.57
N GLN A 95 8.76 -2.52 1.11
CA GLN A 95 8.68 -1.28 1.90
C GLN A 95 7.23 -0.99 2.35
N LEU A 96 6.25 -1.21 1.48
CA LEU A 96 4.85 -1.01 1.82
C LEU A 96 4.36 -1.94 2.94
N ILE A 97 4.70 -3.22 2.82
CA ILE A 97 4.17 -4.28 3.68
C ILE A 97 4.93 -4.38 5.01
N ASP A 98 6.24 -4.16 4.97
CA ASP A 98 7.13 -4.35 6.12
C ASP A 98 7.30 -3.04 6.92
N LYS A 99 6.89 -1.89 6.37
CA LYS A 99 7.05 -0.59 7.00
C LYS A 99 5.84 0.33 6.87
N ASP A 100 5.50 0.76 5.65
CA ASP A 100 4.58 1.90 5.49
C ASP A 100 3.15 1.61 5.99
N ILE A 101 2.61 0.40 5.72
CA ILE A 101 1.30 -0.03 6.21
C ILE A 101 1.34 -0.33 7.72
N PRO A 102 2.31 -1.13 8.24
CA PRO A 102 2.47 -1.32 9.69
C PRO A 102 2.57 0.01 10.46
N GLU A 103 3.37 0.96 9.99
CA GLU A 103 3.51 2.26 10.65
C GLU A 103 2.19 3.04 10.68
N LEU A 104 1.39 2.95 9.62
CA LEU A 104 0.06 3.57 9.59
C LEU A 104 -0.87 2.90 10.60
N THR A 105 -0.91 1.56 10.65
CA THR A 105 -1.78 0.82 11.59
C THR A 105 -1.33 0.92 13.04
N GLU A 106 -0.04 1.04 13.34
CA GLU A 106 0.46 1.22 14.71
C GLU A 106 0.22 2.63 15.25
N SER A 107 0.11 3.60 14.34
CA SER A 107 -0.05 5.02 14.66
C SER A 107 -1.52 5.43 14.82
N THR A 108 -2.46 4.55 14.51
CA THR A 108 -3.88 4.86 14.33
C THR A 108 -4.72 3.67 14.78
N ASP A 109 -6.01 3.82 15.00
CA ASP A 109 -6.88 2.70 15.42
C ASP A 109 -7.33 1.80 14.24
N LEU A 110 -6.55 1.76 13.14
CA LEU A 110 -6.89 1.01 11.95
C LEU A 110 -6.58 -0.49 12.10
N MET A 111 -7.59 -1.31 11.88
CA MET A 111 -7.46 -2.77 11.77
C MET A 111 -7.50 -3.16 10.29
N LEU A 112 -6.33 -3.42 9.69
CA LEU A 112 -6.20 -3.78 8.28
C LEU A 112 -5.68 -5.21 8.10
N SER A 113 -6.30 -5.94 7.18
CA SER A 113 -5.70 -7.15 6.59
C SER A 113 -5.00 -6.76 5.30
N PHE A 114 -3.73 -7.14 5.14
CA PHE A 114 -2.97 -6.89 3.93
C PHE A 114 -2.09 -8.10 3.60
N ALA A 115 -1.85 -8.29 2.31
CA ALA A 115 -1.03 -9.39 1.80
C ALA A 115 -0.19 -8.91 0.61
N LEU A 116 0.92 -9.60 0.40
CA LEU A 116 1.88 -9.27 -0.64
C LEU A 116 1.81 -10.28 -1.78
N ALA A 117 1.34 -9.84 -2.95
CA ALA A 117 1.34 -10.64 -4.16
C ALA A 117 2.66 -10.47 -4.94
N LYS A 118 3.45 -11.55 -5.03
CA LYS A 118 4.67 -11.60 -5.86
C LYS A 118 4.50 -12.63 -6.99
N GLY A 119 5.32 -12.52 -8.04
CA GLY A 119 5.38 -13.57 -9.06
C GLY A 119 5.90 -14.90 -8.49
N ARG A 120 5.40 -16.04 -8.98
CA ARG A 120 5.73 -17.40 -8.49
C ARG A 120 7.23 -17.66 -8.32
N ARG A 121 8.07 -17.13 -9.21
CA ARG A 121 9.54 -17.28 -9.14
C ARG A 121 10.20 -16.60 -7.93
N ARG A 122 9.44 -15.80 -7.17
CA ARG A 122 9.88 -15.13 -5.93
C ARG A 122 9.57 -15.92 -4.66
N TYR A 123 8.96 -17.11 -4.79
CA TYR A 123 8.70 -18.01 -3.66
C TYR A 123 9.64 -19.22 -3.73
N LEU A 124 10.09 -19.66 -2.56
CA LEU A 124 10.86 -20.89 -2.42
C LEU A 124 9.98 -22.07 -2.84
N CYS A 125 10.51 -22.96 -3.67
CA CYS A 125 9.83 -24.20 -4.03
C CYS A 125 10.31 -25.32 -3.10
N PRO A 126 9.46 -25.85 -2.21
CA PRO A 126 9.87 -26.87 -1.23
C PRO A 126 10.47 -28.11 -1.89
N ILE A 127 9.88 -28.56 -3.00
CA ILE A 127 10.36 -29.73 -3.77
C ILE A 127 11.77 -29.50 -4.31
N ARG A 128 12.04 -28.29 -4.85
CA ARG A 128 13.39 -27.96 -5.34
C ARG A 128 14.38 -27.84 -4.19
N LEU A 129 13.96 -27.29 -3.05
CA LEU A 129 14.80 -27.20 -1.86
C LEU A 129 15.20 -28.60 -1.37
N GLU A 130 14.23 -29.51 -1.23
CA GLU A 130 14.46 -30.88 -0.78
C GLU A 130 15.43 -31.62 -1.70
N ALA A 131 15.21 -31.55 -3.02
CA ALA A 131 16.11 -32.14 -4.01
C ALA A 131 17.54 -31.56 -3.91
N SER A 132 17.67 -30.24 -3.68
CA SER A 132 18.97 -29.60 -3.47
C SER A 132 19.63 -30.04 -2.16
N LEU A 133 18.88 -30.17 -1.07
CA LEU A 133 19.41 -30.63 0.22
C LEU A 133 19.90 -32.09 0.15
N GLU A 134 19.17 -32.97 -0.54
CA GLU A 134 19.62 -34.34 -0.79
C GLU A 134 20.91 -34.41 -1.61
N ALA A 135 21.03 -33.53 -2.62
CA ALA A 135 22.24 -33.45 -3.43
C ALA A 135 23.45 -33.05 -2.56
N VAL A 136 23.30 -32.04 -1.69
CA VAL A 136 24.35 -31.67 -0.71
C VAL A 136 24.70 -32.86 0.19
N ALA A 137 23.71 -33.54 0.75
CA ALA A 137 23.92 -34.67 1.66
C ALA A 137 24.68 -35.84 1.00
N LYS A 138 24.54 -36.01 -0.31
CA LYS A 138 25.25 -37.01 -1.12
C LYS A 138 26.64 -36.54 -1.60
N GLY A 139 27.10 -35.37 -1.15
CA GLY A 139 28.40 -34.80 -1.51
C GLY A 139 28.44 -34.17 -2.91
N HIS A 140 27.28 -33.96 -3.54
CA HIS A 140 27.22 -33.26 -4.83
C HIS A 140 27.31 -31.75 -4.63
N VAL A 141 28.07 -31.09 -5.50
CA VAL A 141 28.15 -29.63 -5.53
C VAL A 141 26.84 -29.08 -6.10
N VAL A 142 26.11 -28.30 -5.31
CA VAL A 142 24.81 -27.72 -5.70
C VAL A 142 24.96 -26.47 -6.56
N TYR A 143 26.15 -25.84 -6.55
CA TYR A 143 26.54 -24.73 -7.43
C TYR A 143 27.94 -24.98 -7.97
N PRO A 144 28.10 -25.70 -9.10
CA PRO A 144 29.41 -26.01 -9.66
C PRO A 144 30.10 -24.80 -10.32
N ASP A 145 29.39 -23.68 -10.48
CA ASP A 145 29.83 -22.48 -11.18
C ASP A 145 30.10 -21.27 -10.25
N GLU A 146 30.16 -21.48 -8.92
CA GLU A 146 30.71 -20.52 -7.94
C GLU A 146 32.04 -21.03 -7.35
#